data_AF-A0A6G2KIY8-F1
#
_entry.id   AF-A0A6G2KIY8-F1
#
_cell.length_a   1.000
_cell.length_b   1.000
_cell.length_c   1.000
_cell.angle_alpha   90.00
_cell.angle_beta   90.00
_cell.angle_gamma   90.00
#
_symmetry.space_group_name_H-M   'P 1'
#
loop_
_entity.id
_entity.type
_entity.pdbx_description
1 polymer ?
#
loop_
_entity_poly.entity_id
_entity_poly.type
_entity_poly.pdbx_seq_one_letter_code
_entity_poly.pdbx_strand_id
1 'polypeptide(L)'
;MGHRKHSQPRRGSLAYLPRGRAKSMEARIRGYARSYEGEPSMVVHCGFKAGCIQIVSIDDREKTPNAGKQLVSLGTVLVTPPVTVVGWRGYSKDANGHHAEFDVYADTLPRRITKKINLSTTDEKQKKSENLDNIERINAIIAVVPSDAGLEQKKPYIFEAPIEGGSIPDRAKYVQNLLGKTVRVSDLFQRGGSVDVAAITKGKGWQGVIKRYGAKRKQHKSRKSVRELGSLGPISPQYVMYTVPRAGQMGFHQRVEYNKRIMIMGDSKDGDYNINPPGGFKHFGNVQGDYIILRGSVPGAYRRLVKIRTQIRNAPKKIAEPRILEVVI
;
A
#
# COMPACT_ATOMS: atom_id res chain seq x y z
N MET A 1 -36.01 -27.49 -1.37
CA MET A 1 -34.95 -27.42 -0.34
C MET A 1 -35.55 -26.76 0.89
N GLY A 2 -35.49 -27.42 2.05
CA GLY A 2 -35.95 -26.82 3.31
C GLY A 2 -34.92 -25.86 3.91
N HIS A 3 -35.28 -25.22 5.03
CA HIS A 3 -34.35 -24.39 5.81
C HIS A 3 -33.09 -25.19 6.19
N ARG A 4 -31.95 -24.50 6.25
CA ARG A 4 -30.66 -25.15 6.55
C ARG A 4 -30.68 -25.72 7.97
N LYS A 5 -30.37 -27.02 8.12
CA LYS A 5 -30.37 -27.71 9.43
C LYS A 5 -29.44 -27.10 10.49
N HIS A 6 -28.27 -26.59 10.08
CA HIS A 6 -27.32 -25.95 10.99
C HIS A 6 -26.83 -24.62 10.42
N SER A 7 -27.01 -23.55 11.19
CA SER A 7 -26.51 -22.21 10.88
C SER A 7 -24.98 -22.21 10.83
N GLN A 8 -24.41 -21.55 9.82
CA GLN A 8 -22.98 -21.30 9.74
C GLN A 8 -22.71 -19.97 9.04
N PRO A 9 -21.61 -19.29 9.37
CA PRO A 9 -21.17 -18.12 8.64
C PRO A 9 -20.95 -18.40 7.17
N ARG A 10 -21.14 -17.36 6.37
CA ARG A 10 -20.89 -17.39 4.93
C ARG A 10 -19.40 -17.65 4.65
N ARG A 11 -19.13 -18.49 3.65
CA ARG A 11 -17.76 -18.76 3.18
C ARG A 11 -17.27 -17.65 2.26
N GLY A 12 -16.48 -16.74 2.81
CA GLY A 12 -15.86 -15.63 2.10
C GLY A 12 -16.72 -14.36 2.07
N SER A 13 -16.07 -13.23 2.33
CA SER A 13 -16.70 -11.91 2.29
C SER A 13 -17.14 -11.53 0.86
N LEU A 14 -18.34 -10.94 0.77
CA LEU A 14 -18.92 -10.35 -0.44
C LEU A 14 -18.29 -9.01 -0.81
N ALA A 15 -17.73 -8.27 0.17
CA ALA A 15 -17.13 -6.96 -0.04
C ALA A 15 -15.90 -6.98 -0.98
N TYR A 16 -15.37 -8.16 -1.27
CA TYR A 16 -14.24 -8.36 -2.18
C TYR A 16 -14.65 -8.96 -3.53
N LEU A 17 -15.94 -8.96 -3.87
CA LEU A 17 -16.41 -9.27 -5.21
C LEU A 17 -16.34 -8.03 -6.12
N PRO A 18 -16.14 -8.21 -7.44
CA PRO A 18 -15.71 -9.45 -8.09
C PRO A 18 -14.25 -9.79 -7.78
N ARG A 19 -13.94 -11.07 -7.55
CA ARG A 19 -12.56 -11.55 -7.29
C ARG A 19 -11.78 -11.76 -8.60
N GLY A 20 -11.50 -10.66 -9.30
CA GLY A 20 -10.71 -10.62 -10.54
C GLY A 20 -9.25 -10.23 -10.33
N ARG A 21 -8.43 -10.34 -11.39
CA ARG A 21 -7.05 -9.82 -11.38
C ARG A 21 -7.08 -8.28 -11.27
N ALA A 22 -6.13 -7.71 -10.54
CA ALA A 22 -5.88 -6.28 -10.57
C ALA A 22 -5.47 -5.87 -11.99
N LYS A 23 -5.92 -4.68 -12.43
CA LYS A 23 -5.63 -4.16 -13.76
C LYS A 23 -4.17 -3.72 -13.93
N SER A 24 -3.50 -3.36 -12.84
CA SER A 24 -2.10 -2.93 -12.81
C SER A 24 -1.34 -3.64 -11.68
N MET A 25 -0.01 -3.66 -11.77
CA MET A 25 0.88 -4.09 -10.68
C MET A 25 0.99 -3.05 -9.56
N GLU A 26 0.56 -1.83 -9.84
CA GLU A 26 0.49 -0.73 -8.89
C GLU A 26 -0.87 -0.72 -8.17
N ALA A 27 -0.87 -0.55 -6.85
CA ALA A 27 -2.09 -0.39 -6.08
C ALA A 27 -2.60 1.07 -6.12
N ARG A 28 -3.87 1.26 -6.50
CA ARG A 28 -4.51 2.58 -6.50
C ARG A 28 -5.04 2.94 -5.12
N ILE A 29 -4.54 4.01 -4.51
CA ILE A 29 -5.13 4.57 -3.28
C ILE A 29 -6.33 5.42 -3.71
N ARG A 30 -7.49 5.21 -3.05
CA ARG A 30 -8.77 5.89 -3.40
C ARG A 30 -9.27 6.84 -2.31
N GLY A 31 -8.66 6.80 -1.14
CA GLY A 31 -9.06 7.62 0.00
C GLY A 31 -7.83 8.02 0.77
N TYR A 32 -7.90 9.18 1.40
CA TYR A 32 -6.83 9.81 2.16
C TYR A 32 -7.43 10.34 3.46
N ALA A 33 -6.59 10.57 4.47
CA ALA A 33 -7.04 11.18 5.72
C ALA A 33 -7.50 12.62 5.41
N ARG A 34 -8.76 12.95 5.72
CA ARG A 34 -9.41 14.20 5.28
C ARG A 34 -9.06 15.43 6.12
N SER A 35 -8.43 15.24 7.27
CA SER A 35 -8.20 16.31 8.24
C SER A 35 -6.79 16.17 8.80
N TYR A 36 -5.82 16.73 8.09
CA TYR A 36 -4.52 17.04 8.67
C TYR A 36 -4.60 18.50 9.13
N GLU A 37 -4.69 18.74 10.44
CA GLU A 37 -4.76 20.09 11.03
C GLU A 37 -3.38 20.75 11.14
N GLY A 38 -2.35 20.17 10.53
CA GLY A 38 -0.98 20.68 10.55
C GLY A 38 -0.53 21.35 9.25
N GLU A 39 0.78 21.57 9.17
CA GLU A 39 1.45 22.12 7.98
C GLU A 39 1.28 21.23 6.73
N PRO A 40 1.31 21.80 5.52
CA PRO A 40 1.23 21.01 4.30
C PRO A 40 2.28 19.90 4.25
N SER A 41 1.83 18.65 4.11
CA SER A 41 2.71 17.49 4.00
C SER A 41 2.16 16.46 3.03
N MET A 42 3.07 15.70 2.41
CA MET A 42 2.74 14.64 1.48
C MET A 42 2.32 13.38 2.23
N VAL A 43 1.12 12.86 1.94
CA VAL A 43 0.54 11.76 2.74
C VAL A 43 0.84 10.35 2.23
N VAL A 44 1.60 10.22 1.14
CA VAL A 44 1.90 8.94 0.49
C VAL A 44 3.39 8.80 0.20
N HIS A 45 3.94 7.64 0.52
CA HIS A 45 5.24 7.18 0.04
C HIS A 45 5.09 5.76 -0.54
N CYS A 46 6.18 5.17 -1.01
CA CYS A 46 6.20 3.78 -1.44
C CYS A 46 7.49 3.07 -1.04
N GLY A 47 7.48 1.76 -1.18
CA GLY A 47 8.66 0.92 -1.02
C GLY A 47 8.49 -0.41 -1.72
N PHE A 48 9.55 -1.21 -1.71
CA PHE A 48 9.60 -2.53 -2.30
C PHE A 48 9.76 -3.58 -1.21
N LYS A 49 8.90 -4.60 -1.25
CA LYS A 49 8.93 -5.65 -0.24
C LYS A 49 10.17 -6.53 -0.38
N ALA A 50 11.08 -6.45 0.59
CA ALA A 50 12.31 -7.24 0.61
C ALA A 50 12.10 -8.62 1.23
N GLY A 51 11.64 -8.65 2.48
CA GLY A 51 11.54 -9.88 3.26
C GLY A 51 10.73 -9.71 4.52
N CYS A 52 10.69 -10.77 5.32
CA CYS A 52 10.14 -10.72 6.68
C CYS A 52 11.24 -11.14 7.65
N ILE A 53 11.26 -10.52 8.82
CA ILE A 53 12.19 -10.79 9.91
C ILE A 53 11.42 -10.89 11.23
N GLN A 54 12.08 -11.32 12.29
CA GLN A 54 11.53 -11.27 13.64
C GLN A 54 12.09 -10.06 14.38
N ILE A 55 11.26 -9.39 15.18
CA ILE A 55 11.64 -8.24 15.99
C ILE A 55 11.26 -8.56 17.43
N VAL A 56 12.23 -8.44 18.33
CA VAL A 56 12.02 -8.47 19.77
C VAL A 56 11.87 -7.03 20.24
N SER A 57 10.71 -6.70 20.79
CA SER A 57 10.36 -5.35 21.26
C SER A 57 9.67 -5.43 22.61
N ILE A 58 9.65 -4.33 23.36
CA ILE A 58 8.83 -4.25 24.59
C ILE A 58 7.39 -3.87 24.20
N ASP A 59 6.39 -4.58 24.74
CA ASP A 59 4.98 -4.19 24.53
C ASP A 59 4.66 -2.93 25.32
N ASP A 60 4.41 -1.84 24.61
CA ASP A 60 4.15 -0.49 25.13
C ASP A 60 2.66 -0.23 25.37
N ARG A 61 1.80 -1.23 25.18
CA ARG A 61 0.35 -1.10 25.39
C ARG A 61 -0.01 -1.32 26.85
N GLU A 62 -0.22 -0.25 27.60
CA GLU A 62 -0.49 -0.27 29.04
C GLU A 62 -1.62 -1.22 29.49
N LYS A 63 -2.68 -1.36 28.68
CA LYS A 63 -3.87 -2.15 29.03
C LYS A 63 -3.83 -3.61 28.54
N THR A 64 -2.65 -4.14 28.21
CA THR A 64 -2.51 -5.55 27.83
C THR A 64 -1.81 -6.36 28.93
N PRO A 65 -2.08 -7.67 29.06
CA PRO A 65 -1.36 -8.53 30.01
C PRO A 65 0.16 -8.61 29.80
N ASN A 66 0.62 -8.14 28.63
CA ASN A 66 2.02 -8.13 28.21
C ASN A 66 2.68 -6.77 28.35
N ALA A 67 1.99 -5.74 28.84
CA ALA A 67 2.55 -4.40 29.04
C ALA A 67 3.91 -4.47 29.77
N GLY A 68 4.93 -3.83 29.20
CA GLY A 68 6.29 -3.80 29.75
C GLY A 68 7.10 -5.10 29.58
N LYS A 69 6.51 -6.18 29.03
CA LYS A 69 7.21 -7.44 28.77
C LYS A 69 7.77 -7.48 27.35
N GLN A 70 8.77 -8.34 27.16
CA GLN A 70 9.31 -8.62 25.85
C GLN A 70 8.26 -9.33 24.98
N LEU A 71 8.15 -8.87 23.74
CA LEU A 71 7.23 -9.37 22.73
C LEU A 71 8.00 -9.62 21.44
N VAL A 72 8.01 -10.88 21.03
CA VAL A 72 8.51 -11.28 19.71
C VAL A 72 7.40 -11.10 18.69
N SER A 73 7.66 -10.32 17.65
CA SER A 73 6.71 -10.05 16.58
C SER A 73 7.36 -10.20 15.22
N LEU A 74 6.58 -10.56 14.20
CA LEU A 74 7.06 -10.54 12.82
C LEU A 74 7.08 -9.11 12.30
N GLY A 75 8.10 -8.77 11.51
CA GLY A 75 8.21 -7.53 10.76
C GLY A 75 8.37 -7.81 9.27
N THR A 76 7.78 -6.99 8.40
CA THR A 76 8.10 -6.98 6.98
C THR A 76 9.04 -5.83 6.67
N VAL A 77 10.17 -6.13 6.05
CA VAL A 77 11.15 -5.15 5.57
C VAL A 77 10.71 -4.62 4.21
N LEU A 78 10.57 -3.29 4.11
CA LEU A 78 10.32 -2.58 2.87
C LEU A 78 11.50 -1.65 2.60
N VAL A 79 12.14 -1.78 1.45
CA VAL A 79 13.14 -0.80 0.98
C VAL A 79 12.40 0.39 0.42
N THR A 80 12.67 1.58 0.94
CA THR A 80 11.93 2.81 0.65
C THR A 80 12.89 3.82 0.03
N PRO A 81 13.30 3.64 -1.24
CA PRO A 81 14.18 4.60 -1.89
C PRO A 81 13.52 5.99 -1.94
N PRO A 82 14.30 7.08 -1.92
CA PRO A 82 13.77 8.42 -2.02
C PRO A 82 12.91 8.60 -3.29
N VAL A 83 11.72 9.18 -3.14
CA VAL A 83 10.80 9.41 -4.26
C VAL A 83 11.09 10.77 -4.90
N THR A 84 11.15 10.84 -6.22
CA THR A 84 11.35 12.11 -6.95
C THR A 84 10.00 12.76 -7.23
N VAL A 85 9.82 14.03 -6.86
CA VAL A 85 8.62 14.79 -7.21
C VAL A 85 8.79 15.32 -8.64
N VAL A 86 8.08 14.72 -9.59
CA VAL A 86 8.23 15.04 -11.02
C VAL A 86 7.33 16.17 -11.48
N GLY A 87 6.26 16.43 -10.74
CA GLY A 87 5.26 17.42 -11.09
C GLY A 87 4.17 17.50 -10.04
N TRP A 88 3.13 18.25 -10.35
CA TRP A 88 1.96 18.39 -9.51
C TRP A 88 0.70 18.63 -10.33
N ARG A 89 -0.42 18.28 -9.73
CA ARG A 89 -1.74 18.30 -10.34
C ARG A 89 -2.73 19.01 -9.44
N GLY A 90 -3.44 19.97 -10.01
CA GLY A 90 -4.59 20.62 -9.37
C GLY A 90 -5.90 19.95 -9.77
N TYR A 91 -6.80 19.78 -8.81
CA TYR A 91 -8.14 19.27 -9.02
C TYR A 91 -9.19 20.30 -8.65
N SER A 92 -10.12 20.58 -9.57
CA SER A 92 -11.39 21.23 -9.26
C SER A 92 -12.42 20.20 -8.83
N LYS A 93 -13.50 20.65 -8.20
CA LYS A 93 -14.66 19.81 -7.88
C LYS A 93 -15.93 20.41 -8.45
N ASP A 94 -16.68 19.58 -9.15
CA ASP A 94 -18.03 19.88 -9.64
C ASP A 94 -19.05 18.90 -8.99
N ALA A 95 -20.27 18.90 -9.51
CA ALA A 95 -21.30 17.96 -9.06
C ALA A 95 -20.98 16.50 -9.43
N ASN A 96 -20.13 16.26 -10.43
CA ASN A 96 -19.78 14.93 -10.95
C ASN A 96 -18.54 14.32 -10.27
N GLY A 97 -17.71 15.15 -9.62
CA GLY A 97 -16.57 14.69 -8.85
C GLY A 97 -15.38 15.63 -8.95
N HIS A 98 -14.18 15.03 -8.96
CA HIS A 98 -12.92 15.75 -9.02
C HIS A 98 -12.38 15.71 -10.45
N HIS A 99 -12.09 16.88 -11.03
CA HIS A 99 -11.57 17.03 -12.40
C HIS A 99 -10.16 17.60 -12.36
N ALA A 100 -9.24 17.01 -13.13
CA ALA A 100 -7.86 17.48 -13.19
C ALA A 100 -7.79 18.72 -14.10
N GLU A 101 -7.41 19.87 -13.54
CA GLU A 101 -7.37 21.14 -14.28
C GLU A 101 -6.04 21.37 -14.98
N PHE A 102 -4.94 20.99 -14.34
CA PHE A 102 -3.60 21.17 -14.88
C PHE A 102 -2.64 20.11 -14.35
N ASP A 103 -1.57 19.91 -15.13
CA ASP A 103 -0.37 19.17 -14.75
C ASP A 103 0.84 20.04 -15.06
N VAL A 104 1.62 20.36 -14.02
CA VAL A 104 2.87 21.11 -14.14
C VAL A 104 4.01 20.21 -13.71
N TYR A 105 5.04 20.09 -14.55
CA TYR A 105 6.19 19.22 -14.34
C TYR A 105 7.44 20.06 -14.05
N ALA A 106 8.42 19.46 -13.39
CA ALA A 106 9.69 20.11 -13.16
C ALA A 106 10.52 20.19 -14.45
N ASP A 107 11.20 21.31 -14.67
CA ASP A 107 12.07 21.52 -15.83
C ASP A 107 13.28 20.59 -15.82
N THR A 108 13.84 20.38 -14.63
CA THR A 108 15.02 19.55 -14.41
C THR A 108 14.62 18.24 -13.73
N LEU A 109 14.75 17.14 -14.48
CA LEU A 109 14.46 15.80 -14.00
C LEU A 109 15.62 14.84 -14.29
N PRO A 110 15.84 13.83 -13.42
CA PRO A 110 16.86 12.81 -13.66
C PRO A 110 16.67 12.12 -15.02
N ARG A 111 17.77 11.98 -15.78
CA ARG A 111 17.78 11.38 -17.13
C ARG A 111 17.17 9.96 -17.18
N ARG A 112 17.18 9.24 -16.06
CA ARG A 112 16.58 7.91 -15.93
C ARG A 112 15.05 7.94 -16.05
N ILE A 113 14.42 9.02 -15.60
CA ILE A 113 12.97 9.23 -15.64
C ILE A 113 12.58 9.77 -17.03
N THR A 114 13.26 10.82 -17.50
CA THR A 114 12.93 11.47 -18.79
C THR A 114 13.13 10.56 -20.01
N LYS A 115 14.08 9.61 -19.97
CA LYS A 115 14.23 8.60 -21.03
C LYS A 115 13.06 7.62 -21.14
N LYS A 116 12.27 7.45 -20.08
CA LYS A 116 11.21 6.43 -20.01
C LYS A 116 9.82 7.04 -20.08
N ILE A 117 9.68 8.34 -19.86
CA ILE A 117 8.41 9.05 -19.79
C ILE A 117 8.61 10.43 -20.43
N ASN A 118 7.75 10.76 -21.39
CA ASN A 118 7.66 12.11 -21.94
C ASN A 118 6.72 12.92 -21.05
N LEU A 119 7.30 13.86 -20.30
CA LEU A 119 6.57 14.82 -19.48
C LEU A 119 6.84 16.20 -20.08
N SER A 120 5.79 16.91 -20.45
CA SER A 120 5.88 18.29 -20.91
C SER A 120 4.78 19.12 -20.29
N THR A 121 5.14 20.35 -19.93
CA THR A 121 4.20 21.36 -19.49
C THR A 121 3.93 22.29 -20.65
N THR A 122 2.65 22.48 -20.96
CA THR A 122 2.18 23.45 -21.95
C THR A 122 1.93 24.78 -21.26
N ASP A 123 2.17 25.90 -21.92
CA ASP A 123 1.97 27.25 -21.37
C ASP A 123 0.57 27.46 -20.78
N GLU A 124 -0.46 26.87 -21.39
CA GLU A 124 -1.83 26.91 -20.88
C GLU A 124 -1.96 26.28 -19.48
N LYS A 125 -1.27 25.16 -19.24
CA LYS A 125 -1.28 24.48 -17.94
C LYS A 125 -0.52 25.28 -16.90
N GLN A 126 0.55 25.96 -17.31
CA GLN A 126 1.32 26.84 -16.43
C GLN A 126 0.47 28.02 -15.97
N LYS A 127 -0.21 28.72 -16.89
CA LYS A 127 -1.13 29.83 -16.56
C LYS A 127 -2.27 29.39 -15.65
N LYS A 128 -2.86 28.22 -15.91
CA LYS A 128 -3.89 27.65 -15.02
C LYS A 128 -3.39 27.35 -13.61
N SER A 129 -2.10 27.04 -13.45
CA SER A 129 -1.53 26.74 -12.13
C SER A 129 -1.34 27.98 -11.25
N GLU A 130 -1.33 29.17 -11.85
CA GLU A 130 -1.23 30.45 -11.14
C GLU A 130 -2.57 30.87 -10.52
N ASN A 131 -3.70 30.48 -11.14
CA ASN A 131 -5.03 30.71 -10.60
C ASN A 131 -5.54 29.47 -9.83
N LEU A 132 -5.58 29.57 -8.50
CA LEU A 132 -5.96 28.48 -7.61
C LEU A 132 -7.41 28.58 -7.08
N ASP A 133 -8.19 29.56 -7.50
CA ASP A 133 -9.49 29.88 -6.88
C ASP A 133 -10.50 28.72 -6.96
N ASN A 134 -10.46 27.94 -8.05
CA ASN A 134 -11.36 26.81 -8.29
C ASN A 134 -10.77 25.45 -7.91
N ILE A 135 -9.59 25.42 -7.27
CA ILE A 135 -8.88 24.17 -6.94
C ILE A 135 -9.25 23.70 -5.54
N GLU A 136 -9.77 22.48 -5.41
CA GLU A 136 -10.05 21.85 -4.10
C GLU A 136 -8.88 20.97 -3.62
N ARG A 137 -8.13 20.35 -4.53
CA ARG A 137 -7.04 19.44 -4.15
C ARG A 137 -5.78 19.64 -4.98
N ILE A 138 -4.66 19.49 -4.30
CA ILE A 138 -3.33 19.50 -4.89
C ILE A 138 -2.65 18.17 -4.59
N ASN A 139 -2.21 17.49 -5.66
CA ASN A 139 -1.46 16.25 -5.58
C ASN A 139 -0.08 16.46 -6.19
N ALA A 140 0.97 15.97 -5.53
CA ALA A 140 2.27 15.78 -6.14
C ALA A 140 2.23 14.54 -7.04
N ILE A 141 2.81 14.64 -8.22
CA ILE A 141 3.10 13.51 -9.10
C ILE A 141 4.50 13.04 -8.71
N ILE A 142 4.59 11.84 -8.15
CA ILE A 142 5.85 11.27 -7.67
C ILE A 142 6.26 10.07 -8.52
N ALA A 143 7.57 9.93 -8.71
CA ALA A 143 8.18 8.82 -9.42
C ALA A 143 9.18 8.08 -8.52
N VAL A 144 9.15 6.76 -8.59
CA VAL A 144 10.13 5.88 -7.95
C VAL A 144 10.71 4.93 -8.99
N VAL A 145 12.03 4.81 -9.05
CA VAL A 145 12.71 3.85 -9.92
C VAL A 145 13.04 2.60 -9.10
N PRO A 146 12.59 1.40 -9.48
CA PRO A 146 12.88 0.18 -8.69
C PRO A 146 14.38 -0.12 -8.57
N SER A 147 15.20 0.33 -9.51
CA SER A 147 16.66 0.20 -9.43
C SER A 147 17.27 0.91 -8.24
N ASP A 148 16.65 1.97 -7.75
CA ASP A 148 17.14 2.71 -6.59
C ASP A 148 16.92 1.91 -5.29
N ALA A 149 16.02 0.92 -5.32
CA ALA A 149 15.85 -0.09 -4.27
C ALA A 149 16.68 -1.38 -4.50
N GLY A 150 17.61 -1.37 -5.47
CA GLY A 150 18.43 -2.54 -5.81
C GLY A 150 17.75 -3.57 -6.73
N LEU A 151 16.64 -3.22 -7.40
CA LEU A 151 15.94 -4.13 -8.32
C LEU A 151 16.40 -3.97 -9.78
N GLU A 152 16.26 -5.03 -10.57
CA GLU A 152 16.65 -5.04 -11.99
C GLU A 152 15.77 -4.11 -12.87
N GLN A 153 14.55 -3.81 -12.41
CA GLN A 153 13.58 -3.03 -13.19
C GLN A 153 13.96 -1.54 -13.23
N LYS A 154 14.21 -1.03 -14.43
CA LYS A 154 14.55 0.39 -14.68
C LYS A 154 13.36 1.28 -15.03
N LYS A 155 12.18 0.71 -15.29
CA LYS A 155 10.97 1.50 -15.60
C LYS A 155 10.39 2.05 -14.29
N PRO A 156 10.27 3.38 -14.15
CA PRO A 156 9.70 4.00 -12.96
C PRO A 156 8.22 3.70 -12.80
N TYR A 157 7.77 3.69 -11.54
CA TYR A 157 6.36 3.82 -11.19
C TYR A 157 6.05 5.29 -10.93
N ILE A 158 5.00 5.81 -11.59
CA ILE A 158 4.52 7.18 -11.37
C ILE A 158 3.15 7.09 -10.77
N PHE A 159 2.90 7.86 -9.72
CA PHE A 159 1.58 7.99 -9.16
C PHE A 159 1.44 9.29 -8.37
N GLU A 160 0.19 9.63 -8.08
CA GLU A 160 -0.13 10.82 -7.31
C GLU A 160 -0.02 10.55 -5.80
N ALA A 161 0.51 11.53 -5.09
CA ALA A 161 0.54 11.65 -3.65
C ALA A 161 -0.13 12.97 -3.26
N PRO A 162 -1.29 12.95 -2.59
CA PRO A 162 -1.93 14.18 -2.14
C PRO A 162 -1.08 14.94 -1.13
N ILE A 163 -1.25 16.25 -1.11
CA ILE A 163 -0.76 17.12 -0.04
C ILE A 163 -1.96 17.52 0.80
N GLU A 164 -1.86 17.23 2.10
CA GLU A 164 -2.86 17.60 3.09
C GLU A 164 -2.23 18.52 4.13
N GLY A 165 -3.04 19.32 4.81
CA GLY A 165 -2.58 20.37 5.72
C GLY A 165 -2.57 21.76 5.09
N GLY A 166 -2.67 22.79 5.93
CA GLY A 166 -2.71 24.19 5.51
C GLY A 166 -3.79 24.55 4.47
N SER A 167 -3.67 25.77 3.93
CA SER A 167 -4.54 26.28 2.86
C SER A 167 -4.09 25.78 1.47
N ILE A 168 -4.95 25.88 0.46
CA ILE A 168 -4.61 25.48 -0.92
C ILE A 168 -3.37 26.23 -1.46
N PRO A 169 -3.23 27.56 -1.28
CA PRO A 169 -1.99 28.26 -1.63
C PRO A 169 -0.75 27.73 -0.92
N ASP A 170 -0.84 27.35 0.35
CA ASP A 170 0.31 26.82 1.11
C ASP A 170 0.70 25.44 0.57
N ARG A 171 -0.28 24.60 0.22
CA ARG A 171 -0.04 23.30 -0.45
C ARG A 171 0.64 23.50 -1.80
N ALA A 172 0.22 24.48 -2.59
CA ALA A 172 0.85 24.79 -3.88
C ALA A 172 2.32 25.18 -3.69
N LYS A 173 2.60 26.12 -2.76
CA LYS A 173 3.97 26.54 -2.43
C LYS A 173 4.84 25.38 -1.94
N TYR A 174 4.30 24.53 -1.07
CA TYR A 174 4.99 23.35 -0.57
C TYR A 174 5.41 22.42 -1.71
N VAL A 175 4.51 22.12 -2.64
CA VAL A 175 4.82 21.23 -3.77
C VAL A 175 5.79 21.87 -4.75
N GLN A 176 5.63 23.15 -5.06
CA GLN A 176 6.55 23.89 -5.92
C GLN A 176 7.98 23.85 -5.38
N ASN A 177 8.16 23.99 -4.07
CA ASN A 177 9.46 23.88 -3.42
C ASN A 177 10.10 22.49 -3.52
N LEU A 178 9.28 21.44 -3.67
CA LEU A 178 9.72 20.05 -3.79
C LEU A 178 9.90 19.60 -5.26
N LEU A 179 9.47 20.39 -6.24
CA LEU A 179 9.59 20.03 -7.67
C LEU A 179 11.05 19.73 -8.04
N GLY A 180 11.27 18.59 -8.69
CA GLY A 180 12.60 18.11 -9.09
C GLY A 180 13.44 17.51 -7.95
N LYS A 181 13.02 17.67 -6.69
CA LYS A 181 13.74 17.16 -5.52
C LYS A 181 13.27 15.76 -5.13
N THR A 182 14.07 15.11 -4.29
CA THR A 182 13.76 13.80 -3.71
C THR A 182 13.22 13.95 -2.29
N VAL A 183 12.17 13.20 -1.96
CA VAL A 183 11.59 13.13 -0.62
C VAL A 183 11.90 11.76 -0.03
N ARG A 184 12.40 11.73 1.21
CA ARG A 184 12.67 10.48 1.94
C ARG A 184 11.47 10.07 2.77
N VAL A 185 11.46 8.80 3.17
CA VAL A 185 10.40 8.27 4.04
C VAL A 185 10.41 8.90 5.43
N SER A 186 11.60 9.27 5.93
CA SER A 186 11.82 9.94 7.22
C SER A 186 11.17 11.32 7.31
N ASP A 187 11.01 11.99 6.18
CA ASP A 187 10.47 13.35 6.13
C ASP A 187 8.93 13.33 6.26
N LEU A 188 8.29 12.17 6.05
CA LEU A 188 6.83 12.02 6.01
C LEU A 188 6.27 11.18 7.16
N PHE A 189 7.03 10.22 7.66
CA PHE A 189 6.60 9.29 8.67
C PHE A 189 7.60 9.25 9.82
N GLN A 190 7.08 9.00 11.02
CA GLN A 190 7.88 8.83 12.23
C GLN A 190 7.82 7.40 12.77
N ARG A 191 8.86 7.00 13.51
CA ARG A 191 8.91 5.70 14.20
C ARG A 191 7.74 5.57 15.17
N GLY A 192 7.17 4.37 15.27
CA GLY A 192 5.98 4.11 16.08
C GLY A 192 4.66 4.57 15.46
N GLY A 193 4.69 5.44 14.44
CA GLY A 193 3.51 5.82 13.67
C GLY A 193 2.85 4.61 13.00
N SER A 194 1.53 4.68 12.85
CA SER A 194 0.77 3.66 12.12
C SER A 194 0.47 4.15 10.71
N VAL A 195 0.57 3.23 9.75
CA VAL A 195 0.37 3.50 8.33
C VAL A 195 -0.57 2.48 7.71
N ASP A 196 -1.24 2.88 6.64
CA ASP A 196 -2.00 1.96 5.80
C ASP A 196 -1.16 1.56 4.59
N VAL A 197 -1.25 0.28 4.23
CA VAL A 197 -0.41 -0.31 3.20
C VAL A 197 -1.26 -0.84 2.05
N ALA A 198 -1.05 -0.30 0.86
CA ALA A 198 -1.74 -0.68 -0.36
C ALA A 198 -0.80 -1.45 -1.31
N ALA A 199 -1.15 -2.68 -1.66
CA ALA A 199 -0.35 -3.50 -2.58
C ALA A 199 -1.19 -4.53 -3.34
N ILE A 200 -0.60 -5.09 -4.41
CA ILE A 200 -1.18 -6.20 -5.16
C ILE A 200 -0.72 -7.52 -4.53
N THR A 201 -1.67 -8.33 -4.07
CA THR A 201 -1.41 -9.64 -3.46
C THR A 201 -0.69 -10.61 -4.40
N LYS A 202 -0.03 -11.63 -3.82
CA LYS A 202 0.59 -12.71 -4.61
C LYS A 202 -0.46 -13.43 -5.45
N GLY A 203 -0.19 -13.59 -6.75
CA GLY A 203 -1.04 -14.35 -7.66
C GLY A 203 -1.00 -15.84 -7.33
N LYS A 204 -2.15 -16.52 -7.36
CA LYS A 204 -2.27 -17.97 -7.18
C LYS A 204 -2.96 -18.64 -8.37
N GLY A 205 -3.22 -17.91 -9.46
CA GLY A 205 -3.87 -18.43 -10.67
C GLY A 205 -5.32 -18.85 -10.45
N TRP A 206 -5.79 -19.80 -11.28
CA TRP A 206 -7.11 -20.41 -11.15
C TRP A 206 -7.14 -21.35 -9.93
N GLN A 207 -8.12 -21.19 -9.06
CA GLN A 207 -8.26 -21.99 -7.85
C GLN A 207 -9.70 -22.51 -7.69
N GLY A 208 -9.82 -23.74 -7.22
CA GLY A 208 -11.09 -24.36 -6.88
C GLY A 208 -11.75 -23.73 -5.64
N VAL A 209 -13.04 -24.02 -5.44
CA VAL A 209 -13.87 -23.43 -4.36
C VAL A 209 -13.29 -23.62 -2.96
N ILE A 210 -12.66 -24.77 -2.70
CA ILE A 210 -12.05 -25.07 -1.40
C ILE A 210 -10.94 -24.06 -1.08
N LYS A 211 -9.95 -23.91 -1.97
CA LYS A 211 -8.82 -23.01 -1.71
C LYS A 211 -9.19 -21.53 -1.88
N ARG A 212 -10.11 -21.21 -2.81
CA ARG A 212 -10.52 -19.84 -3.11
C ARG A 212 -11.46 -19.25 -2.05
N TYR A 213 -12.35 -20.04 -1.45
CA TYR A 213 -13.36 -19.57 -0.50
C TYR A 213 -13.33 -20.28 0.87
N GLY A 214 -12.48 -21.28 1.08
CA GLY A 214 -12.47 -22.06 2.31
C GLY A 214 -13.72 -22.95 2.46
N ALA A 215 -14.30 -23.40 1.34
CA ALA A 215 -15.45 -24.32 1.37
C ALA A 215 -15.03 -25.69 1.92
N LYS A 216 -15.93 -26.34 2.67
CA LYS A 216 -15.70 -27.70 3.19
C LYS A 216 -15.63 -28.70 2.03
N ARG A 217 -14.64 -29.59 2.06
CA ARG A 217 -14.51 -30.72 1.12
C ARG A 217 -15.68 -31.70 1.32
N LYS A 218 -16.17 -32.32 0.24
CA LYS A 218 -17.15 -33.41 0.33
C LYS A 218 -16.52 -34.66 0.95
N GLN A 219 -17.35 -35.66 1.28
CA GLN A 219 -16.89 -36.96 1.75
C GLN A 219 -16.00 -37.63 0.70
N HIS A 220 -15.03 -38.44 1.14
CA HIS A 220 -14.08 -39.10 0.25
C HIS A 220 -14.73 -40.02 -0.79
N LYS A 221 -15.91 -40.59 -0.49
CA LYS A 221 -16.69 -41.46 -1.39
C LYS A 221 -17.61 -40.71 -2.38
N SER A 222 -17.60 -39.37 -2.38
CA SER A 222 -18.46 -38.62 -3.32
C SER A 222 -18.02 -38.86 -4.76
N ARG A 223 -18.98 -39.25 -5.61
CA ARG A 223 -18.76 -39.48 -7.05
C ARG A 223 -18.37 -38.18 -7.77
N LYS A 224 -17.60 -38.30 -8.85
CA LYS A 224 -17.05 -37.23 -9.71
C LYS A 224 -15.97 -36.37 -9.05
N SER A 225 -16.31 -35.60 -8.02
CA SER A 225 -15.36 -34.73 -7.37
C SER A 225 -15.67 -34.51 -5.89
N VAL A 226 -14.62 -34.63 -5.08
CA VAL A 226 -14.67 -34.31 -3.65
C VAL A 226 -14.35 -32.83 -3.39
N ARG A 227 -13.86 -32.09 -4.39
CA ARG A 227 -13.31 -30.73 -4.25
C ARG A 227 -14.23 -29.61 -4.76
N GLU A 228 -15.51 -29.91 -4.90
CA GLU A 228 -16.55 -29.01 -5.37
C GLU A 228 -17.60 -28.74 -4.27
N LEU A 229 -18.54 -27.83 -4.53
CA LEU A 229 -19.67 -27.58 -3.63
C LEU A 229 -20.72 -28.71 -3.72
N GLY A 230 -21.42 -28.96 -2.60
CA GLY A 230 -22.54 -29.90 -2.53
C GLY A 230 -23.74 -29.47 -3.37
N SER A 231 -24.21 -28.24 -3.14
CA SER A 231 -25.31 -27.62 -3.87
C SER A 231 -24.90 -26.22 -4.32
N LEU A 232 -25.36 -25.82 -5.52
CA LEU A 232 -25.13 -24.48 -6.08
C LEU A 232 -26.27 -23.50 -5.76
N GLY A 233 -27.44 -23.99 -5.33
CA GLY A 233 -28.59 -23.13 -5.06
C GLY A 233 -29.91 -23.92 -5.08
N PRO A 234 -31.03 -23.28 -4.64
CA PRO A 234 -32.38 -23.81 -4.78
C PRO A 234 -32.85 -23.85 -6.24
N ILE A 235 -34.01 -24.50 -6.46
CA ILE A 235 -34.66 -24.60 -7.79
C ILE A 235 -35.11 -23.21 -8.27
N SER A 236 -35.67 -22.40 -7.37
CA SER A 236 -36.05 -21.02 -7.62
C SER A 236 -35.21 -20.11 -6.71
N PRO A 237 -34.53 -19.07 -7.22
CA PRO A 237 -34.54 -18.59 -8.60
C PRO A 237 -33.79 -19.51 -9.58
N GLN A 238 -34.18 -19.48 -10.87
CA GLN A 238 -33.63 -20.33 -11.95
C GLN A 238 -32.24 -19.87 -12.46
N TYR A 239 -31.39 -19.35 -11.56
CA TYR A 239 -30.02 -18.99 -11.89
C TYR A 239 -29.12 -19.14 -10.65
N VAL A 240 -27.81 -19.31 -10.90
CA VAL A 240 -26.84 -19.39 -9.81
C VAL A 240 -26.56 -17.98 -9.27
N MET A 241 -26.93 -17.75 -8.02
CA MET A 241 -26.68 -16.47 -7.35
C MET A 241 -25.18 -16.10 -7.35
N TYR A 242 -24.87 -14.82 -7.54
CA TYR A 242 -23.50 -14.29 -7.49
C TYR A 242 -22.81 -14.54 -6.13
N THR A 243 -23.63 -14.76 -5.09
CA THR A 243 -23.21 -15.09 -3.75
C THR A 243 -22.74 -16.55 -3.62
N VAL A 244 -22.90 -17.41 -4.62
CA VAL A 244 -22.44 -18.80 -4.52
C VAL A 244 -20.92 -18.85 -4.75
N PRO A 245 -20.13 -19.49 -3.86
CA PRO A 245 -18.71 -19.64 -4.08
C PRO A 245 -18.40 -20.44 -5.36
N ARG A 246 -17.68 -19.86 -6.31
CA ARG A 246 -17.29 -20.52 -7.57
C ARG A 246 -15.77 -20.61 -7.72
N ALA A 247 -15.28 -21.59 -8.47
CA ALA A 247 -13.88 -21.65 -8.86
C ALA A 247 -13.50 -20.41 -9.69
N GLY A 248 -12.24 -20.02 -9.67
CA GLY A 248 -11.77 -18.89 -10.46
C GLY A 248 -10.45 -18.31 -9.98
N GLN A 249 -10.10 -17.12 -10.48
CA GLN A 249 -8.90 -16.41 -10.09
C GLN A 249 -8.82 -16.22 -8.57
N MET A 250 -7.65 -16.54 -8.00
CA MET A 250 -7.28 -16.24 -6.62
C MET A 250 -5.95 -15.50 -6.56
N GLY A 251 -5.89 -14.46 -5.74
CA GLY A 251 -4.71 -13.62 -5.62
C GLY A 251 -4.52 -12.72 -6.83
N PHE A 252 -3.47 -11.90 -6.79
CA PHE A 252 -3.30 -10.76 -7.69
C PHE A 252 -4.46 -9.76 -7.60
N HIS A 253 -5.08 -9.66 -6.42
CA HIS A 253 -6.06 -8.64 -6.09
C HIS A 253 -5.36 -7.46 -5.42
N GLN A 254 -5.88 -6.25 -5.64
CA GLN A 254 -5.49 -5.09 -4.87
C GLN A 254 -6.05 -5.18 -3.45
N ARG A 255 -5.21 -4.97 -2.43
CA ARG A 255 -5.61 -4.90 -1.03
C ARG A 255 -4.98 -3.71 -0.35
N VAL A 256 -5.72 -3.17 0.61
CA VAL A 256 -5.24 -2.20 1.58
C VAL A 256 -5.34 -2.86 2.94
N GLU A 257 -4.21 -2.98 3.63
CA GLU A 257 -4.16 -3.39 5.03
C GLU A 257 -3.96 -2.14 5.88
N TYR A 258 -4.80 -1.99 6.90
CA TYR A 258 -4.82 -0.81 7.75
C TYR A 258 -3.94 -1.01 8.99
N ASN A 259 -3.53 0.10 9.61
CA ASN A 259 -2.95 0.14 10.96
C ASN A 259 -1.68 -0.72 11.13
N LYS A 260 -0.76 -0.64 10.16
CA LYS A 260 0.57 -1.25 10.26
C LYS A 260 1.49 -0.29 10.99
N ARG A 261 2.00 -0.70 12.15
CA ARG A 261 2.93 0.12 12.93
C ARG A 261 4.33 0.08 12.32
N ILE A 262 4.96 1.23 12.18
CA ILE A 262 6.39 1.36 11.83
C ILE A 262 7.20 1.02 13.08
N MET A 263 7.92 -0.09 13.04
CA MET A 263 8.79 -0.52 14.13
C MET A 263 10.15 0.15 14.01
N ILE A 264 10.82 -0.04 12.87
CA ILE A 264 12.15 0.50 12.59
C ILE A 264 12.07 1.34 11.32
N MET A 265 12.82 2.43 11.30
CA MET A 265 13.11 3.24 10.14
C MET A 265 14.60 3.59 10.21
N GLY A 266 15.33 3.37 9.13
CA GLY A 266 16.77 3.59 9.10
C GLY A 266 17.35 3.45 7.69
N ASP A 267 18.66 3.71 7.59
CA ASP A 267 19.46 3.44 6.40
C ASP A 267 20.28 2.15 6.62
N SER A 268 20.52 1.41 5.54
CA SER A 268 21.31 0.18 5.53
C SER A 268 22.78 0.41 5.90
N LYS A 269 23.33 1.61 5.66
CA LYS A 269 24.74 1.93 5.99
C LYS A 269 24.95 2.39 7.42
N ASP A 270 24.10 3.32 7.88
CA ASP A 270 24.26 4.03 9.14
C ASP A 270 23.23 3.59 10.21
N GLY A 271 22.51 2.48 9.96
CA GLY A 271 21.44 2.02 10.82
C GLY A 271 21.93 1.30 12.08
N ASP A 272 21.16 1.42 13.15
CA ASP A 272 21.41 0.79 14.46
C ASP A 272 21.52 -0.75 14.39
N TYR A 273 20.90 -1.38 13.38
CA TYR A 273 20.80 -2.82 13.23
C TYR A 273 21.26 -3.25 11.85
N ASN A 274 22.12 -4.27 11.78
CA ASN A 274 22.39 -4.95 10.52
C ASN A 274 21.17 -5.79 10.14
N ILE A 275 20.50 -5.48 9.04
CA ILE A 275 19.23 -6.13 8.62
C ILE A 275 19.42 -7.21 7.58
N ASN A 276 20.57 -7.25 6.91
CA ASN A 276 20.81 -8.18 5.83
C ASN A 276 21.21 -9.55 6.38
N PRO A 277 20.46 -10.63 6.07
CA PRO A 277 20.86 -11.98 6.44
C PRO A 277 22.19 -12.36 5.78
N PRO A 278 22.92 -13.35 6.31
CA PRO A 278 24.02 -13.97 5.57
C PRO A 278 23.48 -14.53 4.24
N GLY A 279 23.97 -13.98 3.11
CA GLY A 279 23.48 -14.31 1.76
C GLY A 279 22.30 -13.47 1.24
N GLY A 280 21.81 -12.51 2.03
CA GLY A 280 20.76 -11.57 1.64
C GLY A 280 19.34 -12.14 1.68
N PHE A 281 18.34 -11.29 1.43
CA PHE A 281 16.94 -11.71 1.44
C PHE A 281 16.60 -12.58 0.23
N LYS A 282 15.91 -13.70 0.48
CA LYS A 282 15.49 -14.64 -0.56
C LYS A 282 14.66 -13.96 -1.66
N HIS A 283 15.14 -14.07 -2.90
CA HIS A 283 14.55 -13.43 -4.09
C HIS A 283 14.52 -11.90 -4.07
N PHE A 284 15.26 -11.23 -3.19
CA PHE A 284 15.42 -9.78 -3.20
C PHE A 284 16.89 -9.40 -3.31
N GLY A 285 17.75 -9.98 -2.47
CA GLY A 285 19.15 -9.59 -2.31
C GLY A 285 19.34 -8.76 -1.04
N ASN A 286 20.39 -7.94 -1.02
CA ASN A 286 20.67 -7.05 0.10
C ASN A 286 19.81 -5.79 0.01
N VAL A 287 19.30 -5.35 1.17
CA VAL A 287 18.68 -4.05 1.33
C VAL A 287 19.76 -2.98 1.29
N GLN A 288 19.57 -1.97 0.44
CA GLN A 288 20.47 -0.83 0.26
C GLN A 288 19.66 0.46 0.42
N GLY A 289 20.23 1.46 1.10
CA GLY A 289 19.58 2.74 1.37
C GLY A 289 18.49 2.64 2.45
N ASP A 290 17.59 3.64 2.40
CA ASP A 290 16.46 3.78 3.33
C ASP A 290 15.53 2.57 3.32
N TYR A 291 15.16 2.10 4.50
CA TYR A 291 14.17 1.05 4.68
C TYR A 291 13.25 1.36 5.87
N ILE A 292 12.10 0.68 5.86
CA ILE A 292 11.21 0.61 7.02
C ILE A 292 10.85 -0.83 7.33
N ILE A 293 10.60 -1.10 8.61
CA ILE A 293 10.11 -2.40 9.07
C ILE A 293 8.72 -2.20 9.65
N LEU A 294 7.72 -2.76 8.97
CA LEU A 294 6.32 -2.71 9.39
C LEU A 294 5.96 -3.94 10.20
N ARG A 295 5.21 -3.75 11.30
CA ARG A 295 4.72 -4.85 12.12
C ARG A 295 3.80 -5.78 11.32
N GLY A 296 4.07 -7.07 11.39
CA GLY A 296 3.34 -8.15 10.75
C GLY A 296 3.67 -8.31 9.27
N SER A 297 2.78 -8.98 8.54
CA SER A 297 2.91 -9.19 7.10
C SER A 297 2.37 -8.00 6.29
N VAL A 298 2.95 -7.76 5.12
CA VAL A 298 2.43 -6.84 4.09
C VAL A 298 1.93 -7.61 2.86
N PRO A 299 0.86 -7.18 2.17
CA PRO A 299 0.40 -7.86 0.96
C PRO A 299 1.43 -7.88 -0.17
N GLY A 300 1.45 -8.95 -0.94
CA GLY A 300 2.28 -9.08 -2.13
C GLY A 300 3.46 -10.02 -1.97
N ALA A 301 4.09 -10.33 -3.11
CA ALA A 301 5.32 -11.12 -3.17
C ALA A 301 6.55 -10.22 -2.87
N TYR A 302 7.73 -10.81 -2.75
CA TYR A 302 8.98 -10.05 -2.73
C TYR A 302 9.15 -9.24 -4.03
N ARG A 303 9.91 -8.14 -3.97
CA ARG A 303 10.11 -7.13 -5.04
C ARG A 303 8.84 -6.36 -5.44
N ARG A 304 7.70 -6.58 -4.78
CA ARG A 304 6.43 -5.90 -5.11
C ARG A 304 6.48 -4.45 -4.63
N LEU A 305 6.01 -3.52 -5.47
CA LEU A 305 5.71 -2.15 -5.04
C LEU A 305 4.59 -2.17 -4.00
N VAL A 306 4.85 -1.50 -2.90
CA VAL A 306 3.96 -1.31 -1.77
C VAL A 306 3.81 0.19 -1.57
N LYS A 307 2.59 0.71 -1.71
CA LYS A 307 2.33 2.11 -1.36
C LYS A 307 1.94 2.20 0.11
N ILE A 308 2.49 3.20 0.77
CA ILE A 308 2.29 3.47 2.19
C ILE A 308 1.62 4.83 2.26
N ARG A 309 0.55 4.94 3.04
CA ARG A 309 -0.09 6.23 3.30
C ARG A 309 -0.30 6.42 4.79
N THR A 310 -0.58 7.66 5.18
CA THR A 310 -1.05 7.99 6.51
C THR A 310 -2.32 7.19 6.86
N GLN A 311 -2.44 6.83 8.14
CA GLN A 311 -3.54 6.02 8.65
C GLN A 311 -4.87 6.77 8.53
N ILE A 312 -5.88 6.13 7.93
CA ILE A 312 -7.22 6.72 7.83
C ILE A 312 -8.10 6.43 9.04
N ARG A 313 -7.85 5.29 9.73
CA ARG A 313 -8.75 4.77 10.77
C ARG A 313 -8.05 4.72 12.11
N ASN A 314 -8.64 5.30 13.16
CA ASN A 314 -8.16 5.19 14.54
C ASN A 314 -6.71 5.66 14.72
N ALA A 315 -6.39 6.86 14.23
CA ALA A 315 -5.11 7.49 14.49
C ALA A 315 -4.93 7.73 16.00
N PRO A 316 -3.86 7.23 16.63
CA PRO A 316 -3.62 7.47 18.05
C PRO A 316 -3.26 8.95 18.26
N LYS A 317 -3.80 9.57 19.32
CA LYS A 317 -3.50 10.98 19.66
C LYS A 317 -2.02 11.20 20.00
N LYS A 318 -1.35 10.16 20.52
CA LYS A 318 0.06 10.18 20.86
C LYS A 318 0.75 9.01 20.17
N ILE A 319 1.87 9.27 19.53
CA ILE A 319 2.70 8.25 18.91
C ILE A 319 3.80 7.89 19.90
N ALA A 320 3.73 6.68 20.44
CA ALA A 320 4.79 6.13 21.27
C ALA A 320 5.85 5.47 20.37
N GLU A 321 7.11 5.76 20.62
CA GLU A 321 8.21 5.11 19.91
C GLU A 321 8.38 3.67 20.40
N PRO A 322 8.51 2.69 19.49
CA PRO A 322 8.68 1.30 19.87
C PRO A 322 10.09 1.08 20.39
N ARG A 323 10.19 0.55 21.61
CA ARG A 323 11.47 0.10 22.17
C ARG A 323 11.82 -1.27 21.60
N ILE A 324 12.75 -1.28 20.65
CA ILE A 324 13.30 -2.50 20.06
C ILE A 324 14.49 -2.96 20.89
N LEU A 325 14.56 -4.26 21.15
CA LEU A 325 15.66 -4.91 21.85
C LEU A 325 16.60 -5.59 20.86
N GLU A 326 16.02 -6.32 19.90
CA GLU A 326 16.79 -7.11 18.95
C GLU A 326 16.03 -7.30 17.64
N VAL A 327 16.78 -7.41 16.54
CA VAL A 327 16.29 -7.80 15.23
C VAL A 327 16.87 -9.17 14.89
N VAL A 328 16.00 -10.17 14.79
CA VAL A 328 16.38 -11.57 14.53
C VAL A 328 16.15 -11.86 13.05
N ILE A 329 17.24 -12.24 12.37
CA ILE A 329 17.34 -12.30 10.90
C ILE A 329 17.52 -13.74 10.41
#